data_AF-A0A3D5CXL2-F1
#
_entry.id   AF-A0A3D5CXL2-F1
#
_cell.length_a   1.000
_cell.length_b   1.000
_cell.length_c   1.000
_cell.angle_alpha   90.00
_cell.angle_beta   90.00
_cell.angle_gamma   90.00
#
_symmetry.space_group_name_H-M   'P 1'
#
loop_
_entity.id
_entity.type
_entity.pdbx_description
1 polymer ?
#
loop_
_entity_poly.entity_id
_entity_poly.type
_entity_poly.pdbx_seq_one_letter_code
_entity_poly.pdbx_strand_id
1 'polypeptide(L)'
;MIKQKLVVVGNGMAGMRAVEELLKIAPDMYDITVFGDEPYPNYNRIMLSPVLANEQTIDDIILNTREWYAENDIALHTSARINKIDRKARTVTADNGTTVAYDRLLLATGSKPFILPIPGADLDGVLGYRDIKDTNDMIAAAKTHKHAVVIGGGLLGLEAANGLKVQGMDVTVVHKNEWLLERQLDKVSGKMLQKSLEARGLNFLLQKNTEQLIGKDGRVVAVRFTDSQEIPADLVVMAVGIRPNYALAESAGIHCNRGIVVNDTMQTYDPRVYAVGECVSHRGIAYGLVAPLFEMAKVCATHLANFGIGLYKGSVTSTKLKVTGIDLFSAGDFMGSDDAEEILLHDAVGGVYKKLVIKDDTIIGAVLYGDTTDGAWYFQLLRDRKPIHEIRDHLMFGQDSLGNTGHQGQDKVSTMTNEMEVCGCNGVCKGTIVKAIQEKGLFTIDDVKKQTKAGSSCGSCTGLVEQILASTLGGGYAPPSTSKAVCGCTDFNHEEVRDEIRKHKYLSIPSAMKGMGWKTPNGCATCRPAMNYYLISTWPHEAKDDPQSRFINERVHANIQKDGTYSVIPRMYGGVTSSDQLRKIADVADKYKVPMVKVTGGQRIDLLG
;
A
#
# COMPACT_ATOMS: atom_id res chain seq x y z
N MET A 1 33.73 -26.47 9.86
CA MET A 1 32.67 -27.17 10.61
C MET A 1 31.62 -27.65 9.62
N ILE A 2 31.01 -28.81 9.83
CA ILE A 2 29.90 -29.27 8.99
C ILE A 2 28.68 -28.38 9.32
N LYS A 3 28.16 -27.63 8.34
CA LYS A 3 26.95 -26.81 8.52
C LYS A 3 25.76 -27.72 8.82
N GLN A 4 24.89 -27.32 9.74
CA GLN A 4 23.65 -28.07 10.02
C GLN A 4 22.65 -27.89 8.87
N LYS A 5 21.80 -28.87 8.60
CA LYS A 5 20.79 -28.73 7.54
C LYS A 5 19.55 -28.02 8.05
N LEU A 6 19.24 -26.85 7.49
CA LEU A 6 17.98 -26.14 7.72
C LEU A 6 17.09 -26.24 6.48
N VAL A 7 15.93 -26.88 6.63
CA VAL A 7 14.91 -26.89 5.58
C VAL A 7 13.82 -25.90 5.93
N VAL A 8 13.47 -25.02 4.99
CA VAL A 8 12.38 -24.04 5.10
C VAL A 8 11.26 -24.43 4.15
N VAL A 9 10.07 -24.65 4.70
CA VAL A 9 8.86 -24.98 3.94
C VAL A 9 7.97 -23.74 3.86
N GLY A 10 8.02 -23.06 2.71
CA GLY A 10 7.29 -21.81 2.46
C GLY A 10 8.24 -20.67 2.11
N ASN A 11 8.30 -20.32 0.83
CA ASN A 11 9.11 -19.23 0.27
C ASN A 11 8.43 -17.84 0.37
N GLY A 12 7.68 -17.61 1.44
CA GLY A 12 6.94 -16.35 1.66
C GLY A 12 7.71 -15.37 2.54
N MET A 13 7.16 -14.16 2.68
CA MET A 13 7.75 -13.05 3.44
C MET A 13 8.20 -13.44 4.87
N ALA A 14 7.41 -14.23 5.60
CA ALA A 14 7.72 -14.61 6.98
C ALA A 14 8.89 -15.61 7.08
N GLY A 15 8.88 -16.64 6.25
CA GLY A 15 9.95 -17.65 6.22
C GLY A 15 11.28 -17.03 5.81
N MET A 16 11.27 -16.23 4.74
CA MET A 16 12.48 -15.57 4.27
C MET A 16 12.94 -14.44 5.19
N ARG A 17 12.05 -13.74 5.89
CA ARG A 17 12.47 -12.84 6.97
C ARG A 17 13.24 -13.59 8.05
N ALA A 18 12.81 -14.79 8.44
CA ALA A 18 13.52 -15.57 9.46
C ALA A 18 14.91 -15.99 8.97
N VAL A 19 15.04 -16.36 7.70
CA VAL A 19 16.33 -16.66 7.06
C VAL A 19 17.22 -15.42 6.99
N GLU A 20 16.70 -14.26 6.57
CA GLU A 20 17.45 -13.01 6.53
C GLU A 20 17.98 -12.63 7.92
N GLU A 21 17.16 -12.70 8.98
CA GLU A 21 17.60 -12.40 10.34
C GLU A 21 18.61 -13.42 10.86
N LEU A 22 18.46 -14.70 10.50
CA LEU A 22 19.41 -15.75 10.86
C LEU A 22 20.77 -15.53 10.21
N LEU A 23 20.81 -15.20 8.91
CA LEU A 23 22.05 -14.96 8.19
C LEU A 23 22.80 -13.72 8.73
N LYS A 24 22.11 -12.72 9.27
CA LYS A 24 22.76 -11.55 9.90
C LYS A 24 23.55 -11.92 11.17
N ILE A 25 23.08 -12.91 11.93
CA ILE A 25 23.65 -13.24 13.25
C ILE A 25 24.47 -14.53 13.25
N ALA A 26 24.23 -15.43 12.29
CA ALA A 26 24.87 -16.73 12.18
C ALA A 26 24.98 -17.20 10.70
N PRO A 27 25.72 -16.46 9.84
CA PRO A 27 25.77 -16.70 8.39
C PRO A 27 26.29 -18.09 7.99
N ASP A 28 27.20 -18.67 8.79
CA ASP A 28 27.88 -19.92 8.45
C ASP A 28 27.31 -21.16 9.15
N MET A 29 26.21 -21.02 9.89
CA MET A 29 25.73 -22.09 10.76
C MET A 29 24.97 -23.19 10.01
N TYR A 30 24.27 -22.83 8.93
CA TYR A 30 23.33 -23.72 8.24
C TYR A 30 23.62 -23.85 6.74
N ASP A 31 23.41 -25.06 6.22
CA ASP A 31 23.15 -25.36 4.83
C ASP A 31 21.63 -25.27 4.63
N ILE A 32 21.17 -24.28 3.86
CA ILE A 32 19.76 -23.88 3.82
C ILE A 32 19.12 -24.34 2.51
N THR A 33 18.02 -25.09 2.63
CA THR A 33 17.17 -25.45 1.50
C THR A 33 15.77 -24.88 1.69
N VAL A 34 15.27 -24.11 0.72
CA VAL A 34 13.95 -23.47 0.74
C VAL A 34 13.04 -24.10 -0.31
N PHE A 35 11.83 -24.49 0.10
CA PHE A 35 10.79 -25.00 -0.80
C PHE A 35 9.62 -24.01 -0.91
N GLY A 36 9.22 -23.72 -2.15
CA GLY A 36 8.04 -22.93 -2.49
C GLY A 36 7.13 -23.69 -3.45
N ASP A 37 5.81 -23.64 -3.20
CA ASP A 37 4.78 -24.18 -4.10
C ASP A 37 4.67 -23.36 -5.40
N GLU A 38 4.90 -22.04 -5.29
CA GLU A 38 4.82 -21.12 -6.43
C GLU A 38 6.09 -21.15 -7.30
N PRO A 39 5.99 -20.78 -8.60
CA PRO A 39 7.14 -20.77 -9.53
C PRO A 39 8.09 -19.56 -9.34
N TYR A 40 7.82 -18.71 -8.34
CA TYR A 40 8.49 -17.43 -8.14
C TYR A 40 9.45 -17.45 -6.93
N PRO A 41 10.51 -16.62 -6.95
CA PRO A 41 11.24 -16.32 -5.73
C PRO A 41 10.37 -15.49 -4.75
N ASN A 42 10.86 -15.24 -3.53
CA ASN A 42 10.10 -14.50 -2.53
C ASN A 42 9.74 -13.08 -3.00
N TYR A 43 8.48 -12.70 -2.80
CA TYR A 43 7.91 -11.44 -3.24
C TYR A 43 6.98 -10.84 -2.19
N ASN A 44 6.70 -9.55 -2.32
CA ASN A 44 5.84 -8.81 -1.42
C ASN A 44 4.38 -8.99 -1.78
N ARG A 45 3.70 -9.90 -1.07
CA ARG A 45 2.30 -10.26 -1.33
C ARG A 45 1.32 -9.12 -1.09
N ILE A 46 1.68 -8.10 -0.30
CA ILE A 46 0.85 -6.90 -0.12
C ILE A 46 0.72 -6.13 -1.44
N MET A 47 1.75 -6.20 -2.29
CA MET A 47 1.83 -5.41 -3.52
C MET A 47 1.10 -6.06 -4.71
N LEU A 48 0.43 -7.21 -4.50
CA LEU A 48 -0.41 -7.82 -5.54
C LEU A 48 -1.57 -6.89 -5.95
N SER A 49 -2.12 -6.09 -5.03
CA SER A 49 -3.18 -5.13 -5.34
C SER A 49 -2.71 -4.00 -6.27
N PRO A 50 -1.57 -3.33 -6.02
CA PRO A 50 -0.91 -2.47 -7.00
C PRO A 50 -0.66 -3.14 -8.36
N VAL A 51 -0.25 -4.42 -8.38
CA VAL A 51 -0.08 -5.16 -9.65
C VAL A 51 -1.41 -5.31 -10.38
N LEU A 52 -2.47 -5.71 -9.68
CA LEU A 52 -3.82 -5.80 -10.23
C LEU A 52 -4.33 -4.44 -10.74
N ALA A 53 -3.91 -3.33 -10.12
CA ALA A 53 -4.26 -1.97 -10.53
C ALA A 53 -3.35 -1.40 -11.64
N ASN A 54 -2.42 -2.17 -12.21
CA ASN A 54 -1.40 -1.71 -13.17
C ASN A 54 -0.45 -0.62 -12.64
N GLU A 55 -0.29 -0.51 -11.32
CA GLU A 55 0.62 0.45 -10.68
C GLU A 55 2.05 -0.12 -10.52
N GLN A 56 2.17 -1.45 -10.48
CA GLN A 56 3.43 -2.18 -10.37
C GLN A 56 3.44 -3.43 -11.25
N THR A 57 4.62 -3.93 -11.57
CA THR A 57 4.83 -5.22 -12.22
C THR A 57 5.16 -6.31 -11.21
N ILE A 58 5.12 -7.58 -11.63
CA ILE A 58 5.56 -8.71 -10.80
C ILE A 58 7.04 -8.57 -10.42
N ASP A 59 7.87 -8.05 -11.32
CA ASP A 59 9.30 -7.87 -11.05
C ASP A 59 9.56 -6.80 -9.99
N ASP A 60 8.74 -5.73 -9.95
CA ASP A 60 8.84 -4.65 -8.96
C ASP A 60 8.58 -5.11 -7.52
N ILE A 61 7.88 -6.25 -7.35
CA ILE A 61 7.47 -6.76 -6.05
C ILE A 61 8.35 -7.89 -5.53
N ILE A 62 9.39 -8.30 -6.27
CA ILE A 62 10.35 -9.30 -5.82
C ILE A 62 11.18 -8.76 -4.65
N LEU A 63 11.22 -9.50 -3.53
CA LEU A 63 11.95 -9.10 -2.32
C LEU A 63 13.37 -9.67 -2.28
N ASN A 64 13.51 -10.94 -2.64
CA ASN A 64 14.79 -11.62 -2.75
C ASN A 64 14.85 -12.21 -4.16
N THR A 65 15.76 -11.71 -5.00
CA THR A 65 15.91 -12.22 -6.38
C THR A 65 16.55 -13.61 -6.38
N ARG A 66 16.55 -14.31 -7.51
CA ARG A 66 17.21 -15.63 -7.60
C ARG A 66 18.71 -15.53 -7.31
N GLU A 67 19.33 -14.43 -7.71
CA GLU A 67 20.74 -14.11 -7.46
C GLU A 67 21.00 -13.98 -5.96
N TRP A 68 20.09 -13.37 -5.20
CA TRP A 68 20.23 -13.28 -3.73
C TRP A 68 20.29 -14.67 -3.07
N TYR A 69 19.51 -15.65 -3.54
CA TYR A 69 19.61 -17.02 -3.01
C TYR A 69 20.96 -17.65 -3.34
N ALA A 70 21.45 -17.47 -4.58
CA ALA A 70 22.75 -17.98 -5.00
C ALA A 70 23.91 -17.34 -4.23
N GLU A 71 23.87 -16.02 -4.01
CA GLU A 71 24.88 -15.26 -3.24
C GLU A 71 24.95 -15.66 -1.77
N ASN A 72 23.87 -16.23 -1.21
CA ASN A 72 23.80 -16.68 0.18
C ASN A 72 23.89 -18.22 0.32
N ASP A 73 24.29 -18.92 -0.75
CA ASP A 73 24.38 -20.39 -0.78
C ASP A 73 23.09 -21.10 -0.36
N ILE A 74 21.93 -20.55 -0.75
CA ILE A 74 20.62 -21.11 -0.44
C ILE A 74 20.09 -21.91 -1.63
N ALA A 75 19.82 -23.20 -1.42
CA ALA A 75 19.16 -24.05 -2.42
C ALA A 75 17.64 -23.74 -2.47
N LEU A 76 17.21 -22.99 -3.49
CA LEU A 76 15.80 -22.67 -3.71
C LEU A 76 15.13 -23.65 -4.68
N HIS A 77 14.08 -24.33 -4.23
CA HIS A 77 13.18 -25.14 -5.04
C HIS A 77 11.82 -24.45 -5.19
N THR A 78 11.55 -23.87 -6.36
CA THR A 78 10.23 -23.34 -6.75
C THR A 78 9.39 -24.43 -7.43
N SER A 79 8.06 -24.29 -7.45
CA SER A 79 7.14 -25.32 -7.98
C SER A 79 7.37 -26.70 -7.35
N ALA A 80 7.71 -26.72 -6.07
CA ALA A 80 8.06 -27.91 -5.33
C ALA A 80 7.35 -27.88 -3.97
N ARG A 81 6.08 -28.29 -3.96
CA ARG A 81 5.27 -28.28 -2.76
C ARG A 81 5.62 -29.48 -1.89
N ILE A 82 6.04 -29.21 -0.64
CA ILE A 82 6.20 -30.26 0.36
C ILE A 82 4.83 -30.85 0.72
N ASN A 83 4.68 -32.15 0.53
CA ASN A 83 3.46 -32.89 0.83
C ASN A 83 3.63 -33.90 1.97
N LYS A 84 4.86 -34.17 2.41
CA LYS A 84 5.15 -35.11 3.49
C LYS A 84 6.33 -34.64 4.34
N ILE A 85 6.19 -34.79 5.66
CA ILE A 85 7.27 -34.66 6.63
C ILE A 85 7.39 -36.00 7.37
N ASP A 86 8.54 -36.64 7.30
CA ASP A 86 8.88 -37.79 8.15
C ASP A 86 9.78 -37.31 9.28
N ARG A 87 9.21 -37.21 10.48
CA ARG A 87 9.93 -36.70 11.66
C ARG A 87 10.93 -37.70 12.24
N LYS A 88 10.70 -39.00 12.04
CA LYS A 88 11.62 -40.04 12.53
C LYS A 88 12.86 -40.10 11.65
N ALA A 89 12.66 -40.11 10.33
CA ALA A 89 13.74 -40.06 9.35
C ALA A 89 14.37 -38.66 9.23
N ARG A 90 13.67 -37.62 9.71
CA ARG A 90 14.03 -36.20 9.59
C ARG A 90 14.19 -35.79 8.13
N THR A 91 13.18 -36.08 7.33
CA THR A 91 13.14 -35.74 5.90
C THR A 91 11.84 -35.04 5.54
N VAL A 92 11.89 -34.17 4.54
CA VAL A 92 10.71 -33.67 3.83
C VAL A 92 10.71 -34.18 2.40
N THR A 93 9.52 -34.39 1.84
CA THR A 93 9.34 -34.81 0.45
C THR A 93 8.42 -33.84 -0.28
N ALA A 94 8.87 -33.36 -1.44
CA ALA A 94 8.08 -32.57 -2.37
C ALA A 94 7.21 -33.47 -3.27
N ASP A 95 6.16 -32.91 -3.84
CA ASP A 95 5.27 -33.62 -4.78
C ASP A 95 5.95 -34.06 -6.09
N ASN A 96 7.03 -33.39 -6.47
CA ASN A 96 7.90 -33.82 -7.57
C ASN A 96 8.86 -34.99 -7.20
N GLY A 97 8.77 -35.53 -5.97
CA GLY A 97 9.57 -36.65 -5.49
C GLY A 97 10.89 -36.27 -4.80
N THR A 98 11.31 -35.01 -4.88
CA THR A 98 12.55 -34.52 -4.21
C THR A 98 12.44 -34.73 -2.71
N THR A 99 13.42 -35.43 -2.11
CA THR A 99 13.45 -35.69 -0.66
C THR A 99 14.75 -35.17 -0.06
N VAL A 100 14.64 -34.36 1.00
CA VAL A 100 15.79 -33.71 1.65
C VAL A 100 15.75 -33.97 3.15
N ALA A 101 16.90 -34.31 3.73
CA ALA A 101 17.08 -34.49 5.16
C ALA A 101 17.34 -33.16 5.88
N TYR A 102 16.89 -33.04 7.13
CA TYR A 102 17.03 -31.82 7.93
C TYR A 102 17.54 -32.10 9.36
N ASP A 103 18.30 -31.15 9.91
CA ASP A 103 18.60 -31.08 11.34
C ASP A 103 17.66 -30.14 12.07
N ARG A 104 17.19 -29.12 11.36
CA ARG A 104 16.15 -28.15 11.73
C ARG A 104 15.16 -27.96 10.58
N LEU A 105 13.88 -27.86 10.92
CA LEU A 105 12.79 -27.60 9.98
C LEU A 105 12.07 -26.31 10.38
N LEU A 106 11.89 -25.39 9.43
CA LEU A 106 11.09 -24.19 9.61
C LEU A 106 9.83 -24.26 8.73
N LEU A 107 8.66 -24.30 9.37
CA LEU A 107 7.38 -24.26 8.69
C LEU A 107 6.89 -22.80 8.57
N ALA A 108 6.83 -22.30 7.35
CA ALA A 108 6.38 -20.96 7.00
C ALA A 108 5.30 -21.01 5.90
N THR A 109 4.38 -21.96 6.03
CA THR A 109 3.37 -22.35 5.01
C THR A 109 2.26 -21.32 4.83
N GLY A 110 2.24 -20.26 5.63
CA GLY A 110 1.32 -19.13 5.51
C GLY A 110 -0.15 -19.53 5.68
N SER A 111 -1.00 -19.03 4.79
CA SER A 111 -2.45 -19.22 4.85
C SER A 111 -3.03 -19.45 3.45
N LYS A 112 -4.27 -19.96 3.41
CA LYS A 112 -5.07 -20.11 2.18
C LYS A 112 -6.30 -19.20 2.23
N PRO A 113 -6.78 -18.69 1.09
CA PRO A 113 -8.10 -18.06 1.01
C PRO A 113 -9.19 -18.96 1.57
N PHE A 114 -10.14 -18.39 2.29
CA PHE A 114 -11.36 -19.09 2.65
C PHE A 114 -12.38 -18.94 1.53
N ILE A 115 -12.62 -20.03 0.80
CA ILE A 115 -13.68 -20.12 -0.21
C ILE A 115 -14.98 -20.53 0.51
N LEU A 116 -16.07 -19.80 0.28
CA LEU A 116 -17.36 -20.08 0.88
C LEU A 116 -17.88 -21.45 0.39
N PRO A 117 -18.35 -22.33 1.28
CA PRO A 117 -18.88 -23.64 0.91
C PRO A 117 -20.33 -23.50 0.41
N ILE A 118 -20.51 -22.82 -0.71
CA ILE A 118 -21.80 -22.59 -1.38
C ILE A 118 -21.85 -23.28 -2.74
N PRO A 119 -23.03 -23.66 -3.26
CA PRO A 119 -23.14 -24.23 -4.60
C PRO A 119 -22.53 -23.31 -5.66
N GLY A 120 -21.76 -23.89 -6.58
CA GLY A 120 -21.07 -23.18 -7.67
C GLY A 120 -19.75 -22.51 -7.28
N ALA A 121 -19.24 -22.71 -6.06
CA ALA A 121 -17.95 -22.16 -5.64
C ALA A 121 -16.72 -22.71 -6.39
N ASP A 122 -16.90 -23.79 -7.14
CA ASP A 122 -15.92 -24.50 -7.97
C ASP A 122 -16.03 -24.17 -9.47
N LEU A 123 -16.97 -23.28 -9.86
CA LEU A 123 -17.14 -22.86 -11.25
C LEU A 123 -15.93 -22.08 -11.77
N ASP A 124 -15.70 -22.16 -13.08
CA ASP A 124 -14.73 -21.29 -13.75
C ASP A 124 -15.11 -19.82 -13.55
N GLY A 125 -14.11 -18.97 -13.28
CA GLY A 125 -14.32 -17.56 -12.96
C GLY A 125 -14.63 -17.29 -11.48
N VAL A 126 -14.59 -18.30 -10.60
CA VAL A 126 -14.63 -18.11 -9.15
C VAL A 126 -13.22 -18.25 -8.59
N LEU A 127 -12.67 -17.16 -8.06
CA LEU A 127 -11.29 -17.07 -7.61
C LEU A 127 -11.19 -16.68 -6.14
N GLY A 128 -10.14 -17.17 -5.49
CA GLY A 128 -9.60 -16.51 -4.30
C GLY A 128 -8.79 -15.28 -4.70
N TYR A 129 -8.13 -14.66 -3.72
CA TYR A 129 -7.11 -13.67 -4.01
C TYR A 129 -5.97 -13.74 -3.01
N ARG A 130 -4.83 -14.29 -3.43
CA ARG A 130 -3.69 -14.53 -2.54
C ARG A 130 -2.35 -14.51 -3.23
N ASP A 131 -2.24 -15.05 -4.43
CA ASP A 131 -0.95 -15.22 -5.10
C ASP A 131 -0.91 -14.57 -6.49
N ILE A 132 0.26 -14.64 -7.14
CA ILE A 132 0.46 -14.06 -8.47
C ILE A 132 -0.43 -14.74 -9.52
N LYS A 133 -0.75 -16.02 -9.35
CA LYS A 133 -1.64 -16.74 -10.26
C LYS A 133 -3.04 -16.17 -10.17
N ASP A 134 -3.58 -15.98 -8.96
CA ASP A 134 -4.88 -15.33 -8.74
C ASP A 134 -4.92 -13.94 -9.41
N THR A 135 -3.88 -13.12 -9.21
CA THR A 135 -3.76 -11.79 -9.84
C THR A 135 -3.81 -11.90 -11.37
N ASN A 136 -3.03 -12.79 -11.96
CA ASN A 136 -2.97 -12.96 -13.41
C ASN A 136 -4.29 -13.49 -13.98
N ASP A 137 -4.96 -14.41 -13.29
CA ASP A 137 -6.26 -14.96 -13.69
C ASP A 137 -7.34 -13.86 -13.65
N MET A 138 -7.31 -12.99 -12.64
CA MET A 138 -8.18 -11.82 -12.55
C MET A 138 -7.92 -10.83 -13.69
N ILE A 139 -6.66 -10.51 -13.99
CA ILE A 139 -6.29 -9.63 -15.11
C ILE A 139 -6.73 -10.25 -16.45
N ALA A 140 -6.57 -11.56 -16.62
CA ALA A 140 -7.00 -12.27 -17.82
C ALA A 140 -8.53 -12.21 -17.99
N ALA A 141 -9.29 -12.46 -16.91
CA ALA A 141 -10.74 -12.38 -16.93
C ALA A 141 -11.23 -10.96 -17.29
N ALA A 142 -10.58 -9.91 -16.76
CA ALA A 142 -10.95 -8.53 -17.03
C ALA A 142 -10.77 -8.11 -18.50
N LYS A 143 -9.93 -8.81 -19.28
CA LYS A 143 -9.75 -8.54 -20.72
C LYS A 143 -10.95 -8.97 -21.56
N THR A 144 -11.62 -10.05 -21.16
CA THR A 144 -12.69 -10.68 -21.96
C THR A 144 -14.08 -10.51 -21.38
N HIS A 145 -14.18 -10.14 -20.09
CA HIS A 145 -15.43 -10.04 -19.36
C HIS A 145 -15.68 -8.64 -18.80
N LYS A 146 -16.90 -8.38 -18.31
CA LYS A 146 -17.32 -7.03 -17.90
C LYS A 146 -17.80 -6.94 -16.47
N HIS A 147 -18.44 -7.97 -15.92
CA HIS A 147 -19.04 -7.89 -14.59
C HIS A 147 -18.25 -8.68 -13.56
N ALA A 148 -17.76 -8.02 -12.52
CA ALA A 148 -17.10 -8.65 -11.38
C ALA A 148 -17.88 -8.45 -10.09
N VAL A 149 -18.00 -9.53 -9.32
CA VAL A 149 -18.53 -9.48 -7.95
C VAL A 149 -17.43 -9.85 -6.96
N VAL A 150 -17.11 -8.93 -6.05
CA VAL A 150 -16.17 -9.20 -4.96
C VAL A 150 -16.95 -9.48 -3.69
N ILE A 151 -16.82 -10.69 -3.16
CA ILE A 151 -17.47 -11.10 -1.91
C ILE A 151 -16.51 -10.81 -0.76
N GLY A 152 -16.84 -9.81 0.05
CA GLY A 152 -16.09 -9.37 1.23
C GLY A 152 -15.71 -7.89 1.18
N GLY A 153 -16.28 -7.10 2.09
CA GLY A 153 -15.97 -5.66 2.29
C GLY A 153 -14.74 -5.38 3.16
N GLY A 154 -13.82 -6.34 3.24
CA GLY A 154 -12.54 -6.20 3.95
C GLY A 154 -11.47 -5.53 3.09
N LEU A 155 -10.30 -5.21 3.66
CA LEU A 155 -9.21 -4.50 2.97
C LEU A 155 -8.87 -5.12 1.61
N LEU A 156 -8.59 -6.43 1.61
CA LEU A 156 -8.19 -7.15 0.41
C LEU A 156 -9.30 -7.16 -0.65
N GLY A 157 -10.57 -7.26 -0.23
CA GLY A 157 -11.71 -7.21 -1.14
C GLY A 157 -11.90 -5.84 -1.77
N LEU A 158 -11.75 -4.77 -0.99
CA LEU A 158 -11.82 -3.40 -1.51
C LEU A 158 -10.69 -3.08 -2.48
N GLU A 159 -9.49 -3.54 -2.18
CA GLU A 159 -8.32 -3.41 -3.07
C GLU A 159 -8.48 -4.23 -4.36
N ALA A 160 -9.00 -5.47 -4.27
CA ALA A 160 -9.35 -6.28 -5.43
C ALA A 160 -10.41 -5.59 -6.30
N ALA A 161 -11.44 -5.02 -5.66
CA ALA A 161 -12.51 -4.32 -6.35
C ALA A 161 -11.99 -3.09 -7.11
N ASN A 162 -11.13 -2.30 -6.48
CA ASN A 162 -10.48 -1.17 -7.14
C ASN A 162 -9.58 -1.62 -8.30
N GLY A 163 -8.75 -2.64 -8.10
CA GLY A 163 -7.90 -3.17 -9.15
C GLY A 163 -8.71 -3.63 -10.38
N LEU A 164 -9.78 -4.40 -10.17
CA LEU A 164 -10.68 -4.82 -11.26
C LEU A 164 -11.41 -3.65 -11.92
N LYS A 165 -11.77 -2.61 -11.16
CA LYS A 165 -12.36 -1.38 -11.71
C LYS A 165 -11.38 -0.66 -12.63
N VAL A 166 -10.11 -0.56 -12.23
CA VAL A 166 -9.02 0.00 -13.05
C VAL A 166 -8.77 -0.84 -14.30
N GLN A 167 -8.92 -2.16 -14.22
CA GLN A 167 -8.88 -3.07 -15.38
C GLN A 167 -10.11 -2.91 -16.33
N GLY A 168 -11.09 -2.08 -15.98
CA GLY A 168 -12.22 -1.73 -16.84
C GLY A 168 -13.48 -2.58 -16.63
N MET A 169 -13.56 -3.32 -15.52
CA MET A 169 -14.78 -4.05 -15.15
C MET A 169 -15.80 -3.16 -14.44
N ASP A 170 -17.07 -3.54 -14.52
CA ASP A 170 -18.12 -3.08 -13.62
C ASP A 170 -18.11 -3.96 -12.36
N VAL A 171 -17.88 -3.35 -11.20
CA VAL A 171 -17.54 -4.07 -9.98
C VAL A 171 -18.57 -3.81 -8.90
N THR A 172 -19.11 -4.90 -8.34
CA THR A 172 -20.00 -4.86 -7.17
C THR A 172 -19.35 -5.58 -6.00
N VAL A 173 -19.19 -4.88 -4.88
CA VAL A 173 -18.73 -5.45 -3.61
C VAL A 173 -19.93 -5.90 -2.81
N VAL A 174 -19.99 -7.19 -2.50
CA VAL A 174 -21.00 -7.80 -1.62
C VAL A 174 -20.40 -7.96 -0.24
N HIS A 175 -21.10 -7.48 0.78
CA HIS A 175 -20.65 -7.63 2.16
C HIS A 175 -21.81 -7.98 3.09
N LYS A 176 -21.52 -8.82 4.09
CA LYS A 176 -22.53 -9.31 5.04
C LYS A 176 -22.88 -8.28 6.12
N ASN A 177 -21.94 -7.43 6.50
CA ASN A 177 -22.13 -6.47 7.59
C ASN A 177 -22.69 -5.13 7.08
N GLU A 178 -23.14 -4.29 8.00
CA GLU A 178 -23.79 -3.01 7.70
C GLU A 178 -22.82 -1.96 7.12
N TRP A 179 -21.52 -2.06 7.38
CA TRP A 179 -20.50 -1.17 6.82
C TRP A 179 -19.22 -1.92 6.47
N LEU A 180 -18.36 -1.26 5.69
CA LEU A 180 -17.07 -1.77 5.23
C LEU A 180 -16.02 -1.75 6.33
N LEU A 181 -15.05 -2.67 6.28
CA LEU A 181 -13.95 -2.74 7.25
C LEU A 181 -14.43 -2.72 8.71
N GLU A 182 -15.49 -3.42 9.06
CA GLU A 182 -16.13 -3.37 10.38
C GLU A 182 -15.24 -3.81 11.54
N ARG A 183 -14.10 -4.45 11.24
CA ARG A 183 -13.08 -4.85 12.21
C ARG A 183 -12.02 -3.78 12.44
N GLN A 184 -11.98 -2.74 11.60
CA GLN A 184 -10.99 -1.66 11.62
C GLN A 184 -11.62 -0.28 11.68
N LEU A 185 -12.88 -0.12 11.29
CA LEU A 185 -13.60 1.13 11.22
C LEU A 185 -14.91 1.02 11.98
N ASP A 186 -15.31 2.12 12.60
CA ASP A 186 -16.67 2.29 13.09
C ASP A 186 -17.64 2.59 11.93
N LYS A 187 -18.93 2.65 12.27
CA LYS A 187 -20.00 2.87 11.29
C LYS A 187 -19.88 4.21 10.55
N VAL A 188 -19.39 5.27 11.20
CA VAL A 188 -19.30 6.60 10.60
C VAL A 188 -18.20 6.61 9.55
N SER A 189 -16.98 6.23 9.95
CA SER A 189 -15.83 6.14 9.05
C SER A 189 -16.02 5.10 7.94
N GLY A 190 -16.69 3.97 8.24
CA GLY A 190 -17.06 2.96 7.25
C GLY A 190 -18.01 3.48 6.16
N LYS A 191 -19.00 4.31 6.53
CA LYS A 191 -19.89 4.96 5.55
C LYS A 191 -19.21 6.06 4.75
N MET A 192 -18.29 6.81 5.38
CA MET A 192 -17.45 7.78 4.66
C MET A 192 -16.60 7.07 3.59
N LEU A 193 -15.98 5.94 3.95
CA LEU A 193 -15.23 5.10 3.02
C LEU A 193 -16.11 4.62 1.87
N GLN A 194 -17.28 4.04 2.18
CA GLN A 194 -18.23 3.57 1.17
C GLN A 194 -18.57 4.68 0.16
N LYS A 195 -18.97 5.87 0.64
CA LYS A 195 -19.31 7.00 -0.22
C LYS A 195 -18.14 7.44 -1.11
N SER A 196 -16.92 7.44 -0.57
CA SER A 196 -15.72 7.79 -1.34
C SER A 196 -15.42 6.77 -2.45
N LEU A 197 -15.66 5.49 -2.18
CA LEU A 197 -15.48 4.40 -3.14
C LEU A 197 -16.60 4.35 -4.19
N GLU A 198 -17.84 4.64 -3.81
CA GLU A 198 -18.97 4.81 -4.74
C GLU A 198 -18.71 5.95 -5.73
N ALA A 199 -18.16 7.07 -5.26
CA ALA A 199 -17.77 8.19 -6.12
C ALA A 199 -16.68 7.80 -7.15
N ARG A 200 -15.96 6.70 -6.93
CA ARG A 200 -14.97 6.13 -7.87
C ARG A 200 -15.57 5.05 -8.76
N GLY A 201 -16.88 4.83 -8.69
CA GLY A 201 -17.63 3.94 -9.56
C GLY A 201 -17.65 2.48 -9.11
N LEU A 202 -17.38 2.19 -7.84
CA LEU A 202 -17.67 0.88 -7.24
C LEU A 202 -19.12 0.83 -6.76
N ASN A 203 -19.76 -0.33 -6.93
CA ASN A 203 -21.11 -0.58 -6.39
C ASN A 203 -21.01 -1.41 -5.11
N PHE A 204 -21.95 -1.21 -4.17
CA PHE A 204 -21.97 -1.94 -2.90
C PHE A 204 -23.33 -2.56 -2.63
N LEU A 205 -23.30 -3.82 -2.21
CA LEU A 205 -24.44 -4.58 -1.71
C LEU A 205 -24.13 -5.06 -0.30
N LEU A 206 -24.44 -4.21 0.68
CA LEU A 206 -24.23 -4.48 2.10
C LEU A 206 -25.40 -5.28 2.68
N GLN A 207 -25.16 -5.94 3.81
CA GLN A 207 -26.14 -6.81 4.47
C GLN A 207 -26.70 -7.91 3.56
N LYS A 208 -25.91 -8.37 2.58
CA LYS A 208 -26.30 -9.46 1.67
C LYS A 208 -25.60 -10.77 2.04
N ASN A 209 -26.38 -11.85 1.99
CA ASN A 209 -25.88 -13.21 2.17
C ASN A 209 -25.96 -13.92 0.81
N THR A 210 -24.82 -14.36 0.30
CA THR A 210 -24.75 -15.17 -0.93
C THR A 210 -25.29 -16.57 -0.66
N GLU A 211 -26.24 -17.01 -1.48
CA GLU A 211 -26.84 -18.34 -1.40
C GLU A 211 -26.10 -19.32 -2.33
N GLN A 212 -25.90 -18.95 -3.58
CA GLN A 212 -25.22 -19.78 -4.59
C GLN A 212 -24.66 -18.94 -5.75
N LEU A 213 -23.72 -19.53 -6.48
CA LEU A 213 -23.19 -19.00 -7.73
C LEU A 213 -23.83 -19.78 -8.90
N ILE A 214 -24.41 -19.05 -9.85
CA ILE A 214 -25.11 -19.64 -10.99
C ILE A 214 -24.11 -19.85 -12.13
N GLY A 215 -24.04 -21.08 -12.62
CA GLY A 215 -23.16 -21.47 -13.72
C GLY A 215 -23.90 -21.69 -15.03
N LYS A 216 -23.24 -21.38 -16.14
CA LYS A 216 -23.62 -21.78 -17.49
C LYS A 216 -22.38 -22.27 -18.22
N ASP A 217 -22.47 -23.44 -18.87
CA ASP A 217 -21.36 -24.06 -19.59
C ASP A 217 -20.08 -24.22 -18.73
N GLY A 218 -20.26 -24.49 -17.43
CA GLY A 218 -19.16 -24.66 -16.46
C GLY A 218 -18.57 -23.37 -15.86
N ARG A 219 -19.02 -22.19 -16.31
CA ARG A 219 -18.53 -20.89 -15.85
C ARG A 219 -19.59 -20.12 -15.06
N VAL A 220 -19.18 -19.33 -14.07
CA VAL A 220 -20.07 -18.39 -13.37
C VAL A 220 -20.66 -17.35 -14.32
N VAL A 221 -21.96 -17.08 -14.17
CA VAL A 221 -22.68 -16.03 -14.90
C VAL A 221 -23.48 -15.09 -13.98
N ALA A 222 -23.78 -15.51 -12.74
CA ALA A 222 -24.50 -14.70 -11.78
C ALA A 222 -24.25 -15.11 -10.33
N VAL A 223 -24.54 -14.20 -9.40
CA VAL A 223 -24.57 -14.44 -7.95
C VAL A 223 -26.00 -14.31 -7.46
N ARG A 224 -26.51 -15.34 -6.78
CA ARG A 224 -27.83 -15.33 -6.13
C ARG A 224 -27.70 -15.16 -4.63
N PHE A 225 -28.55 -14.30 -4.07
CA PHE A 225 -28.63 -14.02 -2.63
C PHE A 225 -29.83 -14.70 -1.98
N THR A 226 -29.81 -14.83 -0.66
CA THR A 226 -30.88 -15.49 0.11
C THR A 226 -32.24 -14.79 0.05
N ASP A 227 -32.28 -13.52 -0.37
CA ASP A 227 -33.51 -12.77 -0.61
C ASP A 227 -34.03 -12.91 -2.06
N SER A 228 -33.52 -13.91 -2.79
CA SER A 228 -33.82 -14.20 -4.20
C SER A 228 -33.33 -13.16 -5.21
N GLN A 229 -32.68 -12.07 -4.78
CA GLN A 229 -32.03 -11.16 -5.71
C GLN A 229 -30.87 -11.87 -6.43
N GLU A 230 -30.73 -11.62 -7.72
CA GLU A 230 -29.65 -12.13 -8.56
C GLU A 230 -28.97 -10.97 -9.30
N ILE A 231 -27.64 -11.00 -9.40
CA ILE A 231 -26.86 -10.02 -10.15
C ILE A 231 -25.90 -10.74 -11.13
N PRO A 232 -25.65 -10.16 -12.32
CA PRO A 232 -24.71 -10.74 -13.28
C PRO A 232 -23.27 -10.73 -12.74
N ALA A 233 -22.52 -11.79 -13.02
CA ALA A 233 -21.13 -11.93 -12.62
C ALA A 233 -20.37 -12.88 -13.56
N ASP A 234 -19.37 -12.36 -14.28
CA ASP A 234 -18.47 -13.15 -15.12
C ASP A 234 -17.19 -13.59 -14.36
N LEU A 235 -16.94 -12.91 -13.25
CA LEU A 235 -15.84 -13.11 -12.32
C LEU A 235 -16.37 -12.91 -10.90
N VAL A 236 -16.12 -13.87 -10.01
CA VAL A 236 -16.40 -13.77 -8.57
C VAL A 236 -15.09 -13.89 -7.81
N VAL A 237 -14.76 -12.90 -7.01
CA VAL A 237 -13.56 -12.92 -6.15
C VAL A 237 -13.99 -13.08 -4.70
N MET A 238 -13.61 -14.18 -4.05
CA MET A 238 -13.88 -14.43 -2.65
C MET A 238 -12.76 -13.89 -1.75
N ALA A 239 -13.04 -12.77 -1.09
CA ALA A 239 -12.14 -12.06 -0.17
C ALA A 239 -12.68 -12.06 1.27
N VAL A 240 -13.20 -13.20 1.74
CA VAL A 240 -13.86 -13.36 3.04
C VAL A 240 -12.92 -13.81 4.18
N GLY A 241 -11.61 -13.59 3.99
CA GLY A 241 -10.56 -13.90 4.94
C GLY A 241 -9.75 -15.15 4.58
N ILE A 242 -8.78 -15.45 5.45
CA ILE A 242 -7.80 -16.52 5.25
C ILE A 242 -7.87 -17.55 6.39
N ARG A 243 -7.27 -18.72 6.14
CA ARG A 243 -7.09 -19.79 7.13
C ARG A 243 -5.62 -20.21 7.19
N PRO A 244 -5.04 -20.32 8.41
CA PRO A 244 -3.70 -20.85 8.60
C PRO A 244 -3.51 -22.20 7.89
N ASN A 245 -2.40 -22.36 7.17
CA ASN A 245 -2.12 -23.56 6.36
C ASN A 245 -1.29 -24.59 7.16
N TYR A 246 -1.94 -25.30 8.08
CA TYR A 246 -1.28 -26.23 9.01
C TYR A 246 -1.47 -27.72 8.67
N ALA A 247 -2.18 -28.07 7.59
CA ALA A 247 -2.50 -29.45 7.24
C ALA A 247 -1.24 -30.35 7.08
N LEU A 248 -0.16 -29.81 6.51
CA LEU A 248 1.11 -30.53 6.40
C LEU A 248 1.68 -30.88 7.78
N ALA A 249 1.66 -29.93 8.72
CA ALA A 249 2.16 -30.13 10.07
C ALA A 249 1.28 -31.15 10.84
N GLU A 250 -0.04 -31.03 10.71
CA GLU A 250 -1.01 -31.96 11.31
C GLU A 250 -0.81 -33.39 10.79
N SER A 251 -0.63 -33.58 9.48
CA SER A 251 -0.35 -34.89 8.87
C SER A 251 0.98 -35.51 9.37
N ALA A 252 1.92 -34.66 9.80
CA ALA A 252 3.18 -35.07 10.42
C ALA A 252 3.05 -35.31 11.93
N GLY A 253 1.84 -35.23 12.49
CA GLY A 253 1.56 -35.35 13.91
C GLY A 253 2.05 -34.16 14.74
N ILE A 254 2.33 -33.00 14.14
CA ILE A 254 2.66 -31.76 14.87
C ILE A 254 1.36 -31.15 15.43
N HIS A 255 1.39 -30.69 16.69
CA HIS A 255 0.19 -30.21 17.36
C HIS A 255 -0.32 -28.93 16.70
N CYS A 256 -1.58 -28.96 16.29
CA CYS A 256 -2.26 -27.85 15.63
C CYS A 256 -3.57 -27.53 16.35
N ASN A 257 -3.88 -26.25 16.48
CA ASN A 257 -5.15 -25.74 16.95
C ASN A 257 -5.43 -24.41 16.24
N ARG A 258 -6.22 -24.48 15.15
CA ARG A 258 -6.49 -23.34 14.24
C ARG A 258 -5.19 -22.68 13.73
N GLY A 259 -4.12 -23.47 13.59
CA GLY A 259 -2.75 -23.07 13.29
C GLY A 259 -1.75 -24.02 13.95
N ILE A 260 -0.50 -24.01 13.50
CA ILE A 260 0.61 -24.78 14.10
C ILE A 260 0.90 -24.17 15.46
N VAL A 261 0.75 -24.95 16.54
CA VAL A 261 0.96 -24.44 17.90
C VAL A 261 2.45 -24.33 18.19
N VAL A 262 2.86 -23.14 18.63
CA VAL A 262 4.25 -22.85 19.03
C VAL A 262 4.31 -22.21 20.41
N ASN A 263 5.45 -22.37 21.07
CA ASN A 263 5.78 -21.65 22.30
C ASN A 263 6.31 -20.23 22.00
N ASP A 264 6.71 -19.48 23.03
CA ASP A 264 7.24 -18.11 22.90
C ASP A 264 8.59 -18.04 22.15
N THR A 265 9.23 -19.18 21.87
CA THR A 265 10.48 -19.26 21.09
C THR A 265 10.24 -19.67 19.63
N MET A 266 8.97 -19.69 19.19
CA MET A 266 8.53 -20.13 17.84
C MET A 266 8.79 -21.61 17.54
N GLN A 267 9.07 -22.40 18.57
CA GLN A 267 9.30 -23.83 18.46
C GLN A 267 7.97 -24.57 18.64
N THR A 268 7.76 -25.61 17.84
CA THR A 268 6.64 -26.55 18.04
C THR A 268 6.94 -27.49 19.22
N TYR A 269 6.06 -28.44 19.52
CA TYR A 269 6.39 -29.47 20.52
C TYR A 269 7.55 -30.38 20.08
N ASP A 270 7.83 -30.46 18.77
CA ASP A 270 9.03 -31.12 18.27
C ASP A 270 10.20 -30.12 18.35
N PRO A 271 11.25 -30.41 19.12
CA PRO A 271 12.35 -29.47 19.33
C PRO A 271 13.17 -29.18 18.06
N ARG A 272 12.98 -29.97 16.99
CA ARG A 272 13.65 -29.75 15.69
C ARG A 272 12.82 -28.91 14.74
N VAL A 273 11.54 -28.66 15.05
CA VAL A 273 10.61 -27.98 14.15
C VAL A 273 10.16 -26.66 14.74
N TYR A 274 10.37 -25.60 13.98
CA TYR A 274 9.92 -24.24 14.25
C TYR A 274 8.82 -23.87 13.28
N ALA A 275 7.99 -22.89 13.63
CA ALA A 275 7.02 -22.34 12.71
C ALA A 275 6.89 -20.82 12.88
N VAL A 276 6.73 -20.10 11.77
CA VAL A 276 6.56 -18.64 11.73
C VAL A 276 5.53 -18.24 10.68
N GLY A 277 4.94 -17.06 10.82
CA GLY A 277 4.00 -16.54 9.82
C GLY A 277 2.54 -16.90 10.11
N GLU A 278 1.67 -16.71 9.13
CA GLU A 278 0.22 -16.87 9.29
C GLU A 278 -0.22 -18.32 9.58
N CYS A 279 0.67 -19.30 9.38
CA CYS A 279 0.37 -20.69 9.72
C CYS A 279 0.40 -20.95 11.23
N VAL A 280 0.92 -20.02 12.04
CA VAL A 280 1.15 -20.18 13.48
C VAL A 280 -0.08 -19.83 14.31
N SER A 281 -0.31 -20.62 15.36
CA SER A 281 -1.17 -20.30 16.50
C SER A 281 -0.29 -20.12 17.73
N HIS A 282 -0.02 -18.87 18.12
CA HIS A 282 0.76 -18.53 19.31
C HIS A 282 -0.19 -18.08 20.42
N ARG A 283 -0.16 -18.77 21.57
CA ARG A 283 -1.08 -18.53 22.71
C ARG A 283 -2.57 -18.49 22.28
N GLY A 284 -2.94 -19.30 21.29
CA GLY A 284 -4.30 -19.39 20.75
C GLY A 284 -4.67 -18.31 19.72
N ILE A 285 -3.71 -17.45 19.33
CA ILE A 285 -3.93 -16.36 18.38
C ILE A 285 -3.17 -16.65 17.09
N ALA A 286 -3.85 -16.49 15.95
CA ALA A 286 -3.26 -16.50 14.62
C ALA A 286 -3.31 -15.08 14.03
N TYR A 287 -2.15 -14.57 13.61
CA TYR A 287 -2.01 -13.23 13.05
C TYR A 287 -1.99 -13.26 11.52
N GLY A 288 -2.71 -12.33 10.89
CA GLY A 288 -2.74 -12.11 9.43
C GLY A 288 -2.09 -10.77 9.03
N LEU A 289 -1.09 -10.32 9.78
CA LEU A 289 -0.46 -9.00 9.62
C LEU A 289 1.06 -9.13 9.64
N VAL A 290 1.75 -8.45 8.71
CA VAL A 290 3.20 -8.58 8.51
C VAL A 290 4.04 -8.28 9.76
N ALA A 291 3.68 -7.25 10.53
CA ALA A 291 4.45 -6.86 11.72
C ALA A 291 4.59 -8.00 12.75
N PRO A 292 3.48 -8.62 13.23
CA PRO A 292 3.55 -9.84 14.04
C PRO A 292 4.40 -10.95 13.42
N LEU A 293 4.26 -11.21 12.12
CA LEU A 293 5.01 -12.30 11.47
C LEU A 293 6.52 -12.04 11.44
N PHE A 294 6.92 -10.78 11.31
CA PHE A 294 8.33 -10.39 11.31
C PHE A 294 8.93 -10.39 12.72
N GLU A 295 8.15 -10.05 13.75
CA GLU A 295 8.54 -10.25 15.15
C GLU A 295 8.78 -11.73 15.46
N MET A 296 7.86 -12.61 15.02
CA MET A 296 8.03 -14.07 15.12
C MET A 296 9.32 -14.52 14.42
N ALA A 297 9.56 -14.05 13.20
CA ALA A 297 10.75 -14.38 12.42
C ALA A 297 12.05 -13.96 13.11
N LYS A 298 12.11 -12.77 13.69
CA LYS A 298 13.26 -12.28 14.48
C LYS A 298 13.51 -13.17 15.69
N VAL A 299 12.48 -13.51 16.46
CA VAL A 299 12.60 -14.41 17.63
C VAL A 299 13.08 -15.79 17.19
N CYS A 300 12.46 -16.38 16.18
CA CYS A 300 12.83 -17.68 15.62
C CYS A 300 14.31 -17.73 15.21
N ALA A 301 14.81 -16.69 14.51
CA ALA A 301 16.21 -16.59 14.11
C ALA A 301 17.18 -16.68 15.28
N THR A 302 16.91 -16.00 16.41
CA THR A 302 17.78 -16.06 17.61
C THR A 302 17.85 -17.45 18.23
N HIS A 303 16.78 -18.23 18.13
CA HIS A 303 16.72 -19.60 18.65
C HIS A 303 17.35 -20.60 17.69
N LEU A 304 17.13 -20.43 16.38
CA LEU A 304 17.86 -21.19 15.36
C LEU A 304 19.38 -20.93 15.44
N ALA A 305 19.80 -19.71 15.79
CA ALA A 305 21.20 -19.36 16.04
C ALA A 305 21.76 -19.87 17.38
N ASN A 306 20.97 -20.58 18.20
CA ASN A 306 21.31 -21.04 19.56
C ASN A 306 21.69 -19.92 20.55
N PHE A 307 21.28 -18.68 20.33
CA PHE A 307 21.50 -17.60 21.30
C PHE A 307 20.50 -17.64 22.46
N GLY A 308 19.25 -18.04 22.19
CA GLY A 308 18.23 -18.24 23.23
C GLY A 308 17.71 -16.95 23.90
N ILE A 309 17.88 -15.79 23.26
CA ILE A 309 17.66 -14.48 23.88
C ILE A 309 16.29 -13.84 23.60
N GLY A 310 15.56 -14.26 22.56
CA GLY A 310 14.30 -13.66 22.15
C GLY A 310 13.06 -14.37 22.73
N LEU A 311 12.00 -13.64 23.06
CA LEU A 311 10.70 -14.22 23.36
C LEU A 311 9.60 -13.44 22.65
N TYR A 312 8.74 -14.14 21.92
CA TYR A 312 7.54 -13.57 21.34
C TYR A 312 6.38 -13.68 22.34
N LYS A 313 5.89 -12.53 22.83
CA LYS A 313 4.83 -12.47 23.84
C LYS A 313 3.43 -12.20 23.25
N GLY A 314 3.34 -12.17 21.92
CA GLY A 314 2.18 -11.66 21.18
C GLY A 314 2.35 -10.18 20.85
N SER A 315 1.69 -9.73 19.78
CA SER A 315 1.72 -8.34 19.31
C SER A 315 0.40 -7.63 19.62
N VAL A 316 0.48 -6.38 20.08
CA VAL A 316 -0.66 -5.44 20.07
C VAL A 316 -0.70 -4.80 18.69
N THR A 317 -1.83 -4.90 17.99
CA THR A 317 -1.92 -4.49 16.60
C THR A 317 -2.46 -3.07 16.48
N SER A 318 -1.77 -2.21 15.74
CA SER A 318 -2.38 -1.05 15.08
C SER A 318 -2.55 -1.37 13.59
N THR A 319 -3.60 -0.83 12.98
CA THR A 319 -3.92 -1.07 11.58
C THR A 319 -3.91 0.28 10.86
N LYS A 320 -2.76 0.62 10.26
CA LYS A 320 -2.67 1.73 9.31
C LYS A 320 -2.88 1.20 7.91
N LEU A 321 -4.00 1.57 7.29
CA LEU A 321 -4.39 1.12 5.97
C LEU A 321 -4.42 2.29 5.00
N LYS A 322 -4.16 2.00 3.73
CA LYS A 322 -4.49 2.88 2.63
C LYS A 322 -5.42 2.10 1.73
N VAL A 323 -6.66 2.57 1.56
CA VAL A 323 -7.64 1.96 0.67
C VAL A 323 -7.83 2.88 -0.52
N THR A 324 -7.31 2.50 -1.68
CA THR A 324 -7.40 3.34 -2.90
C THR A 324 -6.86 4.78 -2.69
N GLY A 325 -5.83 4.97 -1.88
CA GLY A 325 -5.30 6.31 -1.58
C GLY A 325 -6.02 7.06 -0.45
N ILE A 326 -7.02 6.48 0.19
CA ILE A 326 -7.65 7.01 1.41
C ILE A 326 -6.89 6.45 2.60
N ASP A 327 -6.31 7.32 3.42
CA ASP A 327 -5.59 6.92 4.62
C ASP A 327 -6.56 6.62 5.77
N LEU A 328 -6.35 5.47 6.41
CA LEU A 328 -7.14 4.97 7.53
C LEU A 328 -6.20 4.50 8.65
N PHE A 329 -6.62 4.67 9.89
CA PHE A 329 -5.90 4.18 11.05
C PHE A 329 -6.86 3.70 12.12
N SER A 330 -6.56 2.55 12.73
CA SER A 330 -7.22 2.15 13.98
C SER A 330 -6.30 1.39 14.91
N ALA A 331 -6.59 1.50 16.21
CA ALA A 331 -5.89 0.82 17.27
C ALA A 331 -6.80 0.55 18.46
N GLY A 332 -6.52 -0.54 19.18
CA GLY A 332 -7.18 -0.87 20.45
C GLY A 332 -8.68 -1.11 20.36
N ASP A 333 -9.36 -0.86 21.48
CA ASP A 333 -10.81 -0.89 21.60
C ASP A 333 -11.39 0.47 21.21
N PHE A 334 -11.52 0.67 19.91
CA PHE A 334 -12.02 1.91 19.33
C PHE A 334 -13.56 1.95 19.22
N MET A 335 -14.23 0.82 19.46
CA MET A 335 -15.68 0.77 19.58
C MET A 335 -16.11 1.39 20.90
N GLY A 336 -15.35 1.12 21.96
CA GLY A 336 -15.63 1.58 23.31
C GLY A 336 -16.71 0.75 24.00
N SER A 337 -16.87 1.00 25.29
CA SER A 337 -17.90 0.43 26.16
C SER A 337 -18.75 1.55 26.77
N ASP A 338 -19.89 1.22 27.36
CA ASP A 338 -20.81 2.20 27.96
C ASP A 338 -20.16 3.05 29.07
N ASP A 339 -19.06 2.58 29.66
CA ASP A 339 -18.27 3.26 30.69
C ASP A 339 -17.00 3.95 30.14
N ALA A 340 -16.84 4.01 28.81
CA ALA A 340 -15.76 4.74 28.16
C ALA A 340 -16.21 6.14 27.70
N GLU A 341 -15.27 7.07 27.67
CA GLU A 341 -15.45 8.42 27.17
C GLU A 341 -14.96 8.52 25.72
N GLU A 342 -15.57 9.40 24.92
CA GLU A 342 -15.19 9.60 23.53
C GLU A 342 -14.85 11.07 23.24
N ILE A 343 -13.77 11.31 22.51
CA ILE A 343 -13.48 12.61 21.88
C ILE A 343 -13.57 12.42 20.37
N LEU A 344 -14.38 13.26 19.71
CA LEU A 344 -14.73 13.14 18.29
C LEU A 344 -14.45 14.44 17.53
N LEU A 345 -13.81 14.30 16.38
CA LEU A 345 -13.71 15.34 15.35
C LEU A 345 -14.26 14.76 14.05
N HIS A 346 -15.26 15.42 13.45
CA HIS A 346 -15.91 14.96 12.24
C HIS A 346 -16.13 16.12 11.26
N ASP A 347 -15.28 16.19 10.24
CA ASP A 347 -15.44 17.07 9.09
C ASP A 347 -15.71 16.23 7.83
N ALA A 348 -16.99 15.97 7.59
CA ALA A 348 -17.44 15.16 6.45
C ALA A 348 -17.10 15.80 5.09
N VAL A 349 -17.01 17.14 5.01
CA VAL A 349 -16.73 17.85 3.76
C VAL A 349 -15.23 17.86 3.48
N GLY A 350 -14.41 18.10 4.51
CA GLY A 350 -12.96 17.95 4.43
C GLY A 350 -12.49 16.50 4.35
N GLY A 351 -13.38 15.54 4.56
CA GLY A 351 -13.06 14.11 4.48
C GLY A 351 -12.23 13.62 5.68
N VAL A 352 -12.36 14.27 6.83
CA VAL A 352 -11.61 13.96 8.06
C VAL A 352 -12.55 13.46 9.14
N TYR A 353 -12.19 12.33 9.75
CA TYR A 353 -12.85 11.84 10.96
C TYR A 353 -11.80 11.30 11.92
N LYS A 354 -11.87 11.70 13.19
CA LYS A 354 -11.00 11.23 14.26
C LYS A 354 -11.86 10.91 15.49
N LYS A 355 -11.71 9.69 16.01
CA LYS A 355 -12.34 9.21 17.24
C LYS A 355 -11.26 8.69 18.17
N LEU A 356 -11.25 9.16 19.40
CA LEU A 356 -10.42 8.64 20.50
C LEU A 356 -11.35 8.11 21.59
N VAL A 357 -11.09 6.89 22.06
CA VAL A 357 -11.82 6.24 23.15
C VAL A 357 -10.92 6.20 24.37
N ILE A 358 -11.45 6.70 25.49
CA ILE A 358 -10.72 6.94 26.73
C ILE A 358 -11.39 6.18 27.87
N LYS A 359 -10.58 5.55 28.71
CA LYS A 359 -11.03 4.92 29.95
C LYS A 359 -9.95 5.03 31.01
N ASP A 360 -10.35 5.36 32.24
CA ASP A 360 -9.45 5.51 33.39
C ASP A 360 -8.26 6.45 33.10
N ASP A 361 -8.53 7.61 32.49
CA ASP A 361 -7.53 8.61 32.07
C ASP A 361 -6.50 8.10 31.04
N THR A 362 -6.80 7.04 30.28
CA THR A 362 -5.91 6.51 29.24
C THR A 362 -6.65 6.28 27.92
N ILE A 363 -5.95 6.41 26.79
CA ILE A 363 -6.52 6.02 25.48
C ILE A 363 -6.57 4.51 25.41
N ILE A 364 -7.76 3.95 25.20
CA ILE A 364 -7.96 2.51 24.98
C ILE A 364 -8.24 2.16 23.52
N GLY A 365 -8.57 3.16 22.69
CA GLY A 365 -8.72 2.96 21.25
C GLY A 365 -8.76 4.24 20.43
N ALA A 366 -8.54 4.11 19.13
CA ALA A 366 -8.60 5.21 18.19
C ALA A 366 -9.06 4.74 16.80
N VAL A 367 -9.84 5.58 16.10
CA VAL A 367 -10.13 5.49 14.66
C VAL A 367 -9.83 6.82 13.99
N LEU A 368 -9.09 6.82 12.90
CA LEU A 368 -8.83 8.00 12.07
C LEU A 368 -9.12 7.67 10.60
N TYR A 369 -9.72 8.61 9.90
CA TYR A 369 -10.06 8.56 8.49
C TYR A 369 -9.64 9.85 7.81
N GLY A 370 -8.99 9.74 6.65
CA GLY A 370 -8.46 10.87 5.89
C GLY A 370 -7.16 11.38 6.49
N ASP A 371 -7.26 12.11 7.61
CA ASP A 371 -6.09 12.56 8.35
C ASP A 371 -5.66 11.54 9.43
N THR A 372 -4.66 10.72 9.10
CA THR A 372 -4.09 9.70 9.99
C THR A 372 -2.76 10.09 10.62
N THR A 373 -2.39 11.37 10.51
CA THR A 373 -1.08 11.92 10.84
C THR A 373 -0.64 11.58 12.27
N ASP A 374 -1.59 11.57 13.22
CA ASP A 374 -1.34 11.37 14.65
C ASP A 374 -1.52 9.91 15.11
N GLY A 375 -1.88 8.99 14.22
CA GLY A 375 -2.23 7.61 14.59
C GLY A 375 -1.13 6.89 15.37
N ALA A 376 0.13 7.04 14.94
CA ALA A 376 1.27 6.45 15.64
C ALA A 376 1.45 7.01 17.06
N TRP A 377 1.18 8.29 17.26
CA TRP A 377 1.27 8.92 18.58
C TRP A 377 0.16 8.41 19.51
N TYR A 378 -1.09 8.36 19.05
CA TYR A 378 -2.18 7.77 19.83
C TYR A 378 -1.92 6.29 20.16
N PHE A 379 -1.36 5.52 19.24
CA PHE A 379 -0.98 4.13 19.49
C PHE A 379 0.07 4.01 20.58
N GLN A 380 1.06 4.92 20.60
CA GLN A 380 2.08 4.95 21.63
C GLN A 380 1.45 5.23 23.01
N LEU A 381 0.59 6.24 23.11
CA LEU A 381 -0.13 6.57 24.35
C LEU A 381 -0.94 5.38 24.87
N LEU A 382 -1.63 4.67 23.97
CA LEU A 382 -2.40 3.47 24.28
C LEU A 382 -1.50 2.32 24.76
N ARG A 383 -0.42 2.04 24.04
CA ARG A 383 0.52 0.96 24.37
C ARG A 383 1.17 1.19 25.73
N ASP A 384 1.54 2.43 26.02
CA ASP A 384 2.20 2.82 27.26
C ASP A 384 1.22 3.02 28.42
N ARG A 385 -0.10 3.01 28.15
CA ARG A 385 -1.16 3.37 29.09
C ARG A 385 -0.89 4.70 29.77
N LYS A 386 -0.44 5.69 28.99
CA LYS A 386 -0.05 7.00 29.52
C LYS A 386 -1.28 7.78 30.00
N PRO A 387 -1.30 8.32 31.23
CA PRO A 387 -2.32 9.26 31.69
C PRO A 387 -2.41 10.48 30.76
N ILE A 388 -3.63 10.92 30.42
CA ILE A 388 -3.84 11.99 29.42
C ILE A 388 -4.42 13.28 29.99
N HIS A 389 -4.74 13.37 31.29
CA HIS A 389 -5.39 14.54 31.88
C HIS A 389 -4.67 15.87 31.60
N GLU A 390 -3.33 15.90 31.56
CA GLU A 390 -2.55 17.11 31.27
C GLU A 390 -2.65 17.56 29.80
N ILE A 391 -2.95 16.65 28.89
CA ILE A 391 -2.93 16.89 27.44
C ILE A 391 -4.31 16.78 26.79
N ARG A 392 -5.35 16.52 27.59
CA ARG A 392 -6.68 16.13 27.13
C ARG A 392 -7.32 17.16 26.19
N ASP A 393 -7.21 18.44 26.51
CA ASP A 393 -7.84 19.52 25.74
C ASP A 393 -7.22 19.73 24.35
N HIS A 394 -5.98 19.28 24.17
CA HIS A 394 -5.24 19.38 22.91
C HIS A 394 -5.15 18.05 22.18
N LEU A 395 -5.57 16.95 22.82
CA LEU A 395 -5.36 15.59 22.36
C LEU A 395 -5.86 15.37 20.94
N MET A 396 -7.04 15.90 20.60
CA MET A 396 -7.65 15.73 19.27
C MET A 396 -6.89 16.42 18.14
N PHE A 397 -6.14 17.47 18.45
CA PHE A 397 -5.39 18.25 17.47
C PHE A 397 -3.95 17.76 17.27
N GLY A 398 -3.63 16.57 17.81
CA GLY A 398 -2.36 15.91 17.59
C GLY A 398 -1.22 16.44 18.44
N GLN A 399 -0.07 15.78 18.31
CA GLN A 399 1.12 16.02 19.13
C GLN A 399 1.65 17.45 18.98
N ASP A 400 1.56 18.03 17.78
CA ASP A 400 2.08 19.37 17.47
C ASP A 400 1.30 20.50 18.17
N SER A 401 0.06 20.22 18.59
CA SER A 401 -0.81 21.19 19.27
C SER A 401 -0.53 21.34 20.77
N LEU A 402 0.36 20.52 21.33
CA LEU A 402 0.75 20.56 22.75
C LEU A 402 1.78 21.65 23.10
N GLY A 403 2.15 22.48 22.12
CA GLY A 403 2.98 23.66 22.32
C GLY A 403 4.42 23.48 21.86
N ASN A 404 4.71 24.04 20.68
CA ASN A 404 5.82 24.96 20.51
C ASN A 404 5.35 26.10 19.58
N THR A 405 5.28 27.31 20.12
CA THR A 405 5.06 28.53 19.35
C THR A 405 6.25 28.78 18.43
N GLY A 406 6.06 28.69 17.11
CA GLY A 406 6.98 29.29 16.14
C GLY A 406 7.38 28.38 14.97
N HIS A 407 6.89 28.77 13.79
CA HIS A 407 7.29 28.34 12.45
C HIS A 407 6.60 27.11 11.84
N GLN A 408 6.29 27.32 10.56
CA GLN A 408 5.49 26.48 9.68
C GLN A 408 6.14 25.13 9.41
N GLY A 409 5.33 24.06 9.42
CA GLY A 409 5.24 23.10 8.31
C GLY A 409 6.45 22.27 7.89
N GLN A 410 7.58 22.28 8.60
CA GLN A 410 8.71 21.40 8.31
C GLN A 410 9.28 20.80 9.61
N ASP A 411 9.60 19.51 9.53
CA ASP A 411 10.23 18.66 10.53
C ASP A 411 9.40 18.12 11.71
N LYS A 412 8.39 17.31 11.39
CA LYS A 412 7.91 16.21 12.25
C LYS A 412 9.05 15.31 12.78
N VAL A 413 10.16 15.22 12.04
CA VAL A 413 11.33 14.43 12.44
C VAL A 413 12.09 15.08 13.59
N SER A 414 12.15 16.41 13.65
CA SER A 414 12.93 17.13 14.68
C SER A 414 12.42 16.85 16.10
N THR A 415 11.12 16.58 16.24
CA THR A 415 10.44 16.29 17.51
C THR A 415 10.39 14.80 17.87
N MET A 416 10.75 13.89 16.94
CA MET A 416 10.75 12.45 17.21
C MET A 416 11.96 12.00 18.04
N THR A 417 11.75 11.19 19.08
CA THR A 417 12.84 10.51 19.79
C THR A 417 13.35 9.29 19.00
N ASN A 418 14.53 8.77 19.36
CA ASN A 418 15.14 7.64 18.65
C ASN A 418 14.34 6.33 18.81
N GLU A 419 13.53 6.22 19.86
CA GLU A 419 12.72 5.07 20.22
C GLU A 419 11.38 5.05 19.47
N MET A 420 10.95 6.19 18.89
CA MET A 420 9.68 6.27 18.19
C MET A 420 9.70 5.42 16.92
N GLU A 421 8.66 4.59 16.78
CA GLU A 421 8.49 3.68 15.65
C GLU A 421 8.15 4.47 14.37
N VAL A 422 8.92 4.22 13.31
CA VAL A 422 8.75 4.83 11.99
C VAL A 422 8.06 3.85 11.05
N CYS A 423 8.52 2.60 11.03
CA CYS A 423 7.95 1.55 10.18
C CYS A 423 7.32 0.46 11.04
N GLY A 424 6.00 0.48 11.20
CA GLY A 424 5.29 -0.54 11.98
C GLY A 424 5.40 -1.95 11.39
N CYS A 425 5.41 -2.10 10.06
CA CYS A 425 5.57 -3.41 9.44
C CYS A 425 6.90 -4.12 9.77
N ASN A 426 7.95 -3.35 10.03
CA ASN A 426 9.29 -3.89 10.28
C ASN A 426 9.77 -3.65 11.72
N GLY A 427 8.97 -2.94 12.53
CA GLY A 427 9.33 -2.48 13.87
C GLY A 427 10.60 -1.63 13.87
N VAL A 428 10.75 -0.74 12.87
CA VAL A 428 11.96 0.09 12.73
C VAL A 428 11.70 1.44 13.37
N CYS A 429 12.48 1.79 14.39
CA CYS A 429 12.45 3.10 15.05
C CYS A 429 13.37 4.11 14.36
N LYS A 430 13.15 5.40 14.61
CA LYS A 430 13.96 6.51 14.07
C LYS A 430 15.45 6.28 14.30
N GLY A 431 15.85 5.89 15.52
CA GLY A 431 17.25 5.67 15.86
C GLY A 431 17.93 4.58 15.02
N THR A 432 17.19 3.56 14.60
CA THR A 432 17.73 2.51 13.71
C THR A 432 18.03 3.07 12.32
N ILE A 433 17.17 3.94 11.81
CA ILE A 433 17.34 4.60 10.49
C ILE A 433 18.49 5.59 10.55
N VAL A 434 18.52 6.46 11.58
CA VAL A 434 19.60 7.43 11.80
C VAL A 434 20.94 6.73 11.89
N LYS A 435 21.04 5.67 12.71
CA LYS A 435 22.26 4.87 12.87
C LYS A 435 22.70 4.25 11.54
N ALA A 436 21.78 3.68 10.78
CA ALA A 436 22.11 3.09 9.47
C ALA A 436 22.60 4.14 8.47
N ILE A 437 21.99 5.32 8.42
CA ILE A 437 22.43 6.43 7.56
C ILE A 437 23.85 6.86 7.93
N GLN A 438 24.12 7.06 9.23
CA GLN A 438 25.41 7.55 9.73
C GLN A 438 26.53 6.52 9.59
N GLU A 439 26.30 5.27 9.98
CA GLU A 439 27.33 4.24 9.99
C GLU A 439 27.63 3.67 8.60
N LYS A 440 26.63 3.62 7.71
CA LYS A 440 26.77 3.02 6.38
C LYS A 440 26.79 4.03 5.23
N GLY A 441 26.69 5.33 5.53
CA GLY A 441 26.73 6.40 4.53
C GLY A 441 25.62 6.27 3.49
N LEU A 442 24.36 6.17 3.93
CA LEU A 442 23.22 5.99 3.02
C LEU A 442 22.70 7.35 2.56
N PHE A 443 22.55 7.54 1.24
CA PHE A 443 22.16 8.83 0.66
C PHE A 443 20.80 8.81 -0.04
N THR A 444 20.21 7.63 -0.28
CA THR A 444 18.92 7.49 -0.98
C THR A 444 17.89 6.75 -0.13
N ILE A 445 16.61 7.01 -0.40
CA ILE A 445 15.49 6.28 0.22
C ILE A 445 15.63 4.78 -0.06
N ASP A 446 16.07 4.40 -1.25
CA ASP A 446 16.20 2.99 -1.63
C ASP A 446 17.35 2.31 -0.90
N ASP A 447 18.45 3.02 -0.62
CA ASP A 447 19.52 2.52 0.25
C ASP A 447 19.00 2.31 1.68
N VAL A 448 18.24 3.27 2.21
CA VAL A 448 17.62 3.14 3.54
C VAL A 448 16.64 1.97 3.58
N LYS A 449 15.79 1.80 2.56
CA LYS A 449 14.89 0.65 2.42
C LYS A 449 15.68 -0.66 2.37
N LYS A 450 16.76 -0.72 1.58
CA LYS A 450 17.59 -1.92 1.43
C LYS A 450 18.25 -2.31 2.75
N GLN A 451 18.76 -1.33 3.50
CA GLN A 451 19.52 -1.56 4.73
C GLN A 451 18.65 -1.75 5.98
N THR A 452 17.60 -0.94 6.12
CA THR A 452 16.76 -0.92 7.34
C THR A 452 15.44 -1.66 7.16
N LYS A 453 15.04 -1.92 5.91
CA LYS A 453 13.70 -2.41 5.51
C LYS A 453 12.56 -1.43 5.82
N ALA A 454 12.83 -0.24 6.37
CA ALA A 454 11.79 0.78 6.54
C ALA A 454 11.28 1.24 5.17
N GLY A 455 9.95 1.20 4.96
CA GLY A 455 9.32 1.57 3.67
C GLY A 455 9.29 0.46 2.62
N SER A 456 9.90 -0.70 2.87
CA SER A 456 9.96 -1.80 1.88
C SER A 456 8.76 -2.75 1.91
N SER A 457 7.93 -2.71 2.96
CA SER A 457 6.79 -3.65 3.13
C SER A 457 5.46 -3.08 2.64
N CYS A 458 4.81 -2.18 3.40
CA CYS A 458 3.54 -1.56 2.97
C CYS A 458 3.71 -0.16 2.37
N GLY A 459 4.94 0.39 2.37
CA GLY A 459 5.24 1.72 1.86
C GLY A 459 4.71 2.92 2.67
N SER A 460 3.84 2.71 3.67
CA SER A 460 3.14 3.81 4.38
C SER A 460 4.05 4.76 5.17
N CYS A 461 5.26 4.32 5.52
CA CYS A 461 6.25 5.11 6.22
C CYS A 461 7.29 5.77 5.29
N THR A 462 7.22 5.56 3.97
CA THR A 462 8.27 6.02 3.02
C THR A 462 8.51 7.53 3.09
N GLY A 463 7.45 8.34 3.14
CA GLY A 463 7.59 9.79 3.28
C GLY A 463 8.23 10.21 4.61
N LEU A 464 7.98 9.49 5.70
CA LEU A 464 8.63 9.77 6.99
C LEU A 464 10.10 9.32 6.99
N VAL A 465 10.42 8.20 6.32
CA VAL A 465 11.80 7.75 6.08
C VAL A 465 12.57 8.79 5.27
N GLU A 466 11.96 9.37 4.24
CA GLU A 466 12.53 10.45 3.44
C GLU A 466 12.84 11.69 4.29
N GLN A 467 11.91 12.09 5.16
CA GLN A 467 12.15 13.20 6.09
C GLN A 467 13.29 12.89 7.07
N ILE A 468 13.38 11.64 7.58
CA ILE A 468 14.48 11.23 8.48
C ILE A 468 15.81 11.24 7.74
N LEU A 469 15.84 10.77 6.49
CA LEU A 469 17.00 10.80 5.64
C LEU A 469 17.48 12.24 5.40
N ALA A 470 16.56 13.13 5.04
CA ALA A 470 16.84 14.55 4.83
C ALA A 470 17.34 15.22 6.12
N SER A 471 16.69 14.99 7.25
CA SER A 471 17.06 15.57 8.55
C SER A 471 18.41 15.03 9.08
N THR A 472 18.71 13.74 8.88
CA THR A 472 19.96 13.11 9.35
C THR A 472 21.17 13.53 8.54
N LEU A 473 21.01 13.69 7.23
CA LEU A 473 22.08 14.14 6.33
C LEU A 473 22.23 15.66 6.29
N GLY A 474 21.21 16.41 6.71
CA GLY A 474 21.22 17.88 6.72
C GLY A 474 21.55 18.45 5.34
N GLY A 475 22.52 19.37 5.27
CA GLY A 475 23.01 19.95 4.01
C GLY A 475 23.73 18.97 3.07
N GLY A 476 23.96 17.72 3.49
CA GLY A 476 24.45 16.62 2.65
C GLY A 476 23.34 15.78 2.01
N TYR A 477 22.06 16.09 2.25
CA TYR A 477 20.94 15.46 1.57
C TYR A 477 20.85 15.97 0.13
N ALA A 478 21.17 15.12 -0.82
CA ALA A 478 20.85 15.34 -2.23
C ALA A 478 19.54 14.59 -2.55
N PRO A 479 18.41 15.27 -2.81
CA PRO A 479 17.24 14.62 -3.40
C PRO A 479 17.64 13.92 -4.71
N PRO A 480 16.84 12.94 -5.21
CA PRO A 480 17.18 12.16 -6.39
C PRO A 480 17.68 13.07 -7.51
N SER A 481 18.82 12.67 -8.10
CA SER A 481 19.68 13.53 -8.92
C SER A 481 18.89 14.48 -9.84
N THR A 482 19.09 15.78 -9.66
CA THR A 482 18.66 16.81 -10.61
C THR A 482 19.37 16.69 -11.95
N SER A 483 20.34 15.77 -12.12
CA SER A 483 21.07 15.54 -13.36
C SER A 483 20.28 14.84 -14.46
N LYS A 484 19.00 14.50 -14.25
CA LYS A 484 18.19 13.96 -15.33
C LYS A 484 17.90 15.07 -16.34
N ALA A 485 18.36 14.86 -17.57
CA ALA A 485 18.06 15.76 -18.67
C ALA A 485 16.54 16.01 -18.79
N VAL A 486 16.16 17.21 -19.21
CA VAL A 486 14.75 17.63 -19.33
C VAL A 486 13.92 16.61 -20.13
N CYS A 487 14.51 16.07 -21.19
CA CYS A 487 14.04 14.93 -21.97
C CYS A 487 15.16 14.45 -22.90
N GLY A 488 14.93 13.42 -23.73
CA GLY A 488 15.93 12.93 -24.69
C GLY A 488 16.34 13.93 -25.79
N CYS A 489 15.73 15.12 -25.86
CA CYS A 489 16.10 16.17 -26.81
C CYS A 489 17.32 17.01 -26.37
N THR A 490 17.80 16.84 -25.13
CA THR A 490 18.91 17.61 -24.57
C THR A 490 19.70 16.74 -23.58
N ASP A 491 20.93 17.13 -23.30
CA ASP A 491 21.71 16.58 -22.19
C ASP A 491 21.63 17.47 -20.93
N PHE A 492 21.05 18.67 -21.07
CA PHE A 492 20.86 19.62 -19.98
C PHE A 492 19.66 19.24 -19.12
N ASN A 493 19.83 19.36 -17.80
CA ASN A 493 18.73 19.27 -16.84
C ASN A 493 17.99 20.61 -16.68
N HIS A 494 16.90 20.60 -15.91
CA HIS A 494 16.03 21.78 -15.76
C HIS A 494 16.72 23.02 -15.17
N GLU A 495 17.71 22.82 -14.30
CA GLU A 495 18.46 23.91 -13.66
C GLU A 495 19.47 24.51 -14.64
N GLU A 496 20.25 23.65 -15.31
CA GLU A 496 21.27 24.08 -16.28
C GLU A 496 20.64 24.84 -17.45
N VAL A 497 19.46 24.43 -17.91
CA VAL A 497 18.70 25.16 -18.95
C VAL A 497 18.34 26.58 -18.49
N ARG A 498 17.91 26.76 -17.24
CA ARG A 498 17.54 28.08 -16.71
C ARG A 498 18.77 28.96 -16.56
N ASP A 499 19.88 28.40 -16.13
CA ASP A 499 21.14 29.14 -15.98
C ASP A 499 21.71 29.57 -17.33
N GLU A 500 21.66 28.72 -18.34
CA GLU A 500 22.06 29.07 -19.71
C GLU A 500 21.14 30.14 -20.33
N ILE A 501 19.82 30.08 -20.07
CA ILE A 501 18.88 31.16 -20.46
C ILE A 501 19.25 32.51 -19.83
N ARG A 502 19.65 32.52 -18.56
CA ARG A 502 20.08 33.75 -17.86
C ARG A 502 21.41 34.26 -18.40
N LYS A 503 22.40 33.37 -18.47
CA LYS A 503 23.78 33.67 -18.84
C LYS A 503 23.90 34.23 -20.25
N HIS A 504 23.17 33.68 -21.21
CA HIS A 504 23.22 34.10 -22.61
C HIS A 504 22.04 34.98 -23.04
N LYS A 505 21.19 35.39 -22.09
CA LYS A 505 19.99 36.21 -22.31
C LYS A 505 19.17 35.73 -23.51
N TYR A 506 18.76 34.46 -23.51
CA TYR A 506 17.87 33.96 -24.55
C TYR A 506 16.46 34.53 -24.38
N LEU A 507 15.87 35.02 -25.47
CA LEU A 507 14.53 35.62 -25.49
C LEU A 507 13.50 34.80 -26.29
N SER A 508 13.90 33.69 -26.92
CA SER A 508 12.99 32.84 -27.69
C SER A 508 13.41 31.36 -27.65
N ILE A 509 12.44 30.45 -27.83
CA ILE A 509 12.70 29.01 -27.88
C ILE A 509 13.72 28.65 -28.98
N PRO A 510 13.60 29.16 -30.22
CA PRO A 510 14.57 28.85 -31.27
C PRO A 510 16.00 29.31 -30.93
N SER A 511 16.16 30.50 -30.34
CA SER A 511 17.49 31.00 -29.93
C SER A 511 18.09 30.14 -28.81
N ALA A 512 17.26 29.73 -27.85
CA ALA A 512 17.72 28.95 -26.71
C ALA A 512 18.07 27.51 -27.11
N MET A 513 17.23 26.85 -27.93
CA MET A 513 17.51 25.51 -28.45
C MET A 513 18.75 25.48 -29.34
N LYS A 514 18.93 26.48 -30.21
CA LYS A 514 20.15 26.59 -31.02
C LYS A 514 21.39 26.84 -30.17
N GLY A 515 21.28 27.72 -29.17
CA GLY A 515 22.39 28.09 -28.29
C GLY A 515 22.87 26.95 -27.39
N MET A 516 21.94 26.11 -26.92
CA MET A 516 22.24 24.95 -26.06
C MET A 516 22.39 23.62 -26.83
N GLY A 517 22.40 23.65 -28.17
CA GLY A 517 22.65 22.44 -28.98
C GLY A 517 21.56 21.37 -28.89
N TRP A 518 20.28 21.76 -28.82
CA TRP A 518 19.15 20.84 -28.72
C TRP A 518 19.15 19.83 -29.89
N LYS A 519 19.03 18.54 -29.59
CA LYS A 519 19.13 17.43 -30.56
C LYS A 519 17.97 17.41 -31.56
N THR A 520 16.82 17.98 -31.20
CA THR A 520 15.63 18.08 -32.05
C THR A 520 15.30 19.55 -32.33
N PRO A 521 15.30 20.03 -33.59
CA PRO A 521 15.08 21.44 -33.92
C PRO A 521 13.76 22.04 -33.42
N ASN A 522 12.73 21.21 -33.30
CA ASN A 522 11.40 21.64 -32.86
C ASN A 522 11.11 21.34 -31.38
N GLY A 523 11.97 20.59 -30.68
CA GLY A 523 11.67 20.03 -29.37
C GLY A 523 10.54 18.99 -29.37
N CYS A 524 10.20 18.47 -28.19
CA CYS A 524 9.09 17.55 -27.99
C CYS A 524 8.03 18.14 -27.04
N ALA A 525 6.96 17.38 -26.80
CA ALA A 525 5.86 17.75 -25.88
C ALA A 525 6.33 18.02 -24.44
N THR A 526 7.49 17.48 -24.03
CA THR A 526 8.06 17.69 -22.69
C THR A 526 8.87 19.00 -22.62
N CYS A 527 9.80 19.22 -23.55
CA CYS A 527 10.72 20.35 -23.43
C CYS A 527 10.17 21.68 -23.97
N ARG A 528 9.27 21.67 -24.97
CA ARG A 528 8.75 22.93 -25.52
C ARG A 528 7.97 23.77 -24.49
N PRO A 529 7.03 23.20 -23.70
CA PRO A 529 6.32 23.98 -22.68
C PRO A 529 7.26 24.47 -21.58
N ALA A 530 8.19 23.60 -21.14
CA ALA A 530 9.21 23.93 -20.15
C ALA A 530 10.08 25.11 -20.58
N MET A 531 10.59 25.06 -21.82
CA MET A 531 11.39 26.14 -22.43
C MET A 531 10.63 27.45 -22.53
N ASN A 532 9.37 27.42 -22.98
CA ASN A 532 8.53 28.61 -23.06
C ASN A 532 8.35 29.25 -21.67
N TYR A 533 8.06 28.43 -20.67
CA TYR A 533 7.91 28.88 -19.29
C TYR A 533 9.22 29.45 -18.72
N TYR A 534 10.38 28.82 -18.94
CA TYR A 534 11.66 29.33 -18.43
C TYR A 534 12.03 30.67 -19.02
N LEU A 535 11.80 30.88 -20.31
CA LEU A 535 12.06 32.16 -20.97
C LEU A 535 11.15 33.25 -20.42
N ILE A 536 9.84 33.01 -20.34
CA ILE A 536 8.85 34.01 -19.87
C ILE A 536 9.01 34.32 -18.38
N SER A 537 9.32 33.33 -17.55
CA SER A 537 9.54 33.53 -16.12
C SER A 537 10.86 34.22 -15.81
N THR A 538 11.89 33.99 -16.62
CA THR A 538 13.20 34.63 -16.44
C THR A 538 13.20 36.06 -16.96
N TRP A 539 12.56 36.31 -18.10
CA TRP A 539 12.51 37.62 -18.76
C TRP A 539 11.06 38.06 -18.99
N PRO A 540 10.30 38.33 -17.90
CA PRO A 540 8.92 38.78 -18.03
C PRO A 540 8.87 40.06 -18.87
N HIS A 541 7.95 40.12 -19.84
CA HIS A 541 7.77 41.21 -20.81
C HIS A 541 8.83 41.34 -21.93
N GLU A 542 9.98 40.66 -21.83
CA GLU A 542 11.03 40.67 -22.87
C GLU A 542 11.06 39.37 -23.69
N ALA A 543 10.82 38.22 -23.07
CA ALA A 543 10.79 36.94 -23.78
C ALA A 543 9.56 36.81 -24.69
N LYS A 544 9.80 36.28 -25.91
CA LYS A 544 8.76 35.99 -26.88
C LYS A 544 8.05 34.69 -26.52
N ASP A 545 6.82 34.83 -26.05
CA ASP A 545 5.91 33.69 -25.85
C ASP A 545 5.67 32.95 -27.16
N ASP A 546 5.69 31.62 -27.09
CA ASP A 546 5.39 30.72 -28.20
C ASP A 546 4.04 30.02 -27.94
N PRO A 547 2.94 30.49 -28.58
CA PRO A 547 1.61 29.92 -28.37
C PRO A 547 1.49 28.44 -28.76
N GLN A 548 2.39 27.92 -29.61
CA GLN A 548 2.39 26.50 -29.98
C GLN A 548 2.96 25.61 -28.87
N SER A 549 3.70 26.20 -27.93
CA SER A 549 4.30 25.51 -26.79
C SER A 549 3.39 25.48 -25.56
N ARG A 550 2.26 26.18 -25.59
CA ARG A 550 1.21 26.10 -24.57
C ARG A 550 0.35 24.88 -24.80
N PHE A 551 -0.18 24.29 -23.73
CA PHE A 551 -1.21 23.26 -23.87
C PHE A 551 -2.40 23.83 -24.65
N ILE A 552 -3.11 22.98 -25.39
CA ILE A 552 -4.24 23.41 -26.24
C ILE A 552 -5.24 24.26 -25.43
N ASN A 553 -5.50 23.87 -24.19
CA ASN A 553 -6.42 24.56 -23.29
C ASN A 553 -5.97 25.99 -22.93
N GLU A 554 -4.67 26.22 -22.82
CA GLU A 554 -4.09 27.54 -22.58
C GLU A 554 -3.98 28.37 -23.85
N ARG A 555 -3.84 27.72 -25.01
CA ARG A 555 -3.72 28.37 -26.32
C ARG A 555 -5.05 28.96 -26.79
N VAL A 556 -6.15 28.25 -26.57
CA VAL A 556 -7.48 28.68 -27.00
C VAL A 556 -8.36 29.19 -25.84
N HIS A 557 -7.82 29.23 -24.62
CA HIS A 557 -8.55 29.60 -23.40
C HIS A 557 -9.88 28.84 -23.24
N ALA A 558 -9.88 27.58 -23.68
CA ALA A 558 -11.04 26.70 -23.73
C ALA A 558 -10.58 25.25 -23.54
N ASN A 559 -11.32 24.44 -22.79
CA ASN A 559 -11.00 23.02 -22.65
C ASN A 559 -11.74 22.21 -23.72
N ILE A 560 -11.02 21.35 -24.44
CA ILE A 560 -11.64 20.38 -25.36
C ILE A 560 -12.19 19.22 -24.54
N GLN A 561 -13.48 18.93 -24.72
CA GLN A 561 -14.16 17.80 -24.10
C GLN A 561 -13.94 16.52 -24.93
N LYS A 562 -14.22 15.35 -24.33
CA LYS A 562 -13.98 14.04 -24.99
C LYS A 562 -14.80 13.82 -26.27
N ASP A 563 -15.92 14.54 -26.42
CA ASP A 563 -16.80 14.50 -27.58
C ASP A 563 -16.42 15.53 -28.67
N GLY A 564 -15.33 16.27 -28.48
CA GLY A 564 -14.87 17.30 -29.42
C GLY A 564 -15.53 18.67 -29.23
N THR A 565 -16.43 18.82 -28.26
CA THR A 565 -17.00 20.13 -27.87
C THR A 565 -16.00 20.95 -27.04
N TYR A 566 -16.27 22.24 -26.88
CA TYR A 566 -15.40 23.13 -26.10
C TYR A 566 -16.12 23.58 -24.83
N SER A 567 -15.38 23.77 -23.74
CA SER A 567 -15.85 24.51 -22.58
C SER A 567 -15.03 25.77 -22.37
N VAL A 568 -15.70 26.90 -22.21
CA VAL A 568 -15.08 28.21 -21.99
C VAL A 568 -15.53 28.76 -20.64
N ILE A 569 -14.55 29.10 -19.79
CA ILE A 569 -14.80 29.73 -18.49
C ILE A 569 -14.26 31.16 -18.55
N PRO A 570 -15.12 32.18 -18.76
CA PRO A 570 -14.68 33.57 -18.75
C PRO A 570 -13.99 33.93 -17.44
N ARG A 571 -12.88 34.66 -17.53
CA ARG A 571 -12.13 35.09 -16.36
C ARG A 571 -12.88 36.21 -15.63
N MET A 572 -13.19 35.98 -14.35
CA MET A 572 -13.76 36.99 -13.44
C MET A 572 -12.74 37.27 -12.34
N TYR A 573 -12.14 38.47 -12.34
CA TYR A 573 -11.09 38.83 -11.38
C TYR A 573 -11.69 39.00 -9.98
N GLY A 574 -11.21 38.23 -9.00
CA GLY A 574 -11.70 38.28 -7.62
C GLY A 574 -13.18 37.88 -7.47
N GLY A 575 -13.76 37.17 -8.44
CA GLY A 575 -15.19 36.83 -8.44
C GLY A 575 -16.12 38.01 -8.75
N VAL A 576 -15.58 39.16 -9.15
CA VAL A 576 -16.36 40.38 -9.44
C VAL A 576 -16.80 40.40 -10.91
N THR A 577 -18.06 40.77 -11.15
CA THR A 577 -18.64 41.00 -12.49
C THR A 577 -19.63 42.14 -12.50
N SER A 578 -19.83 42.77 -13.66
CA SER A 578 -20.90 43.74 -13.90
C SER A 578 -22.07 43.15 -14.68
N SER A 579 -23.22 43.83 -14.68
CA SER A 579 -24.37 43.50 -15.52
C SER A 579 -24.03 43.47 -17.01
N ASP A 580 -23.15 44.36 -17.46
CA ASP A 580 -22.73 44.42 -18.87
C ASP A 580 -21.83 43.24 -19.24
N GLN A 581 -20.99 42.78 -18.32
CA GLN A 581 -20.18 41.58 -18.51
C GLN A 581 -21.03 40.31 -18.54
N LEU A 582 -22.03 40.21 -17.66
CA LEU A 582 -23.00 39.11 -17.68
C LEU A 582 -23.82 39.11 -18.98
N ARG A 583 -24.23 40.28 -19.46
CA ARG A 583 -24.93 40.42 -20.75
C ARG A 583 -24.05 39.96 -21.91
N LYS A 584 -22.77 40.36 -21.95
CA LYS A 584 -21.81 39.87 -22.95
C LYS A 584 -21.67 38.35 -22.94
N ILE A 585 -21.67 37.73 -21.76
CA ILE A 585 -21.61 36.27 -21.65
C ILE A 585 -22.88 35.64 -22.22
N ALA A 586 -24.05 36.21 -21.92
CA ALA A 586 -25.32 35.76 -22.50
C ALA A 586 -25.35 35.93 -24.03
N ASP A 587 -24.93 37.09 -24.55
CA ASP A 587 -24.86 37.36 -25.99
C ASP A 587 -23.93 36.36 -26.72
N VAL A 588 -22.82 35.95 -26.08
CA VAL A 588 -21.92 34.92 -26.60
C VAL A 588 -22.60 33.55 -26.60
N ALA A 589 -23.27 33.19 -25.51
CA ALA A 589 -24.01 31.92 -25.43
C ALA A 589 -25.07 31.81 -26.54
N ASP A 590 -25.83 32.89 -26.77
CA ASP A 590 -26.84 32.96 -27.83
C ASP A 590 -26.21 32.90 -29.23
N LYS A 591 -25.16 33.69 -29.47
CA LYS A 591 -24.47 33.76 -30.77
C LYS A 591 -23.93 32.40 -31.21
N TYR A 592 -23.36 31.64 -30.29
CA TYR A 592 -22.76 30.33 -30.57
C TYR A 592 -23.69 29.16 -30.28
N LYS A 593 -24.95 29.43 -29.90
CA LYS A 593 -25.96 28.42 -29.54
C LYS A 593 -25.43 27.42 -28.51
N VAL A 594 -24.75 27.95 -27.48
CA VAL A 594 -24.14 27.14 -26.43
C VAL A 594 -25.26 26.37 -25.70
N PRO A 595 -25.25 25.03 -25.71
CA PRO A 595 -26.35 24.22 -25.19
C PRO A 595 -26.44 24.25 -23.66
N MET A 596 -25.34 24.60 -22.98
CA MET A 596 -25.31 24.63 -21.52
C MET A 596 -24.46 25.79 -20.99
N VAL A 597 -25.07 26.63 -20.17
CA VAL A 597 -24.39 27.63 -19.34
C VAL A 597 -24.63 27.25 -17.88
N LYS A 598 -23.58 26.96 -17.12
CA LYS A 598 -23.69 26.55 -15.72
C LYS A 598 -22.75 27.33 -14.82
N VAL A 599 -23.07 27.37 -13.52
CA VAL A 599 -22.13 27.82 -12.49
C VAL A 599 -21.41 26.58 -11.95
N THR A 600 -20.09 26.60 -12.01
CA THR A 600 -19.23 25.50 -11.56
C THR A 600 -19.08 25.49 -10.03
N GLY A 601 -18.59 24.38 -9.47
CA GLY A 601 -18.28 24.28 -8.03
C GLY A 601 -17.25 25.32 -7.54
N GLY A 602 -16.46 25.90 -8.44
CA GLY A 602 -15.57 27.03 -8.15
C GLY A 602 -16.23 28.42 -8.27
N GLN A 603 -17.57 28.48 -8.31
CA GLN A 603 -18.37 29.70 -8.46
C GLN A 603 -18.04 30.53 -9.71
N ARG A 604 -17.74 29.86 -10.83
CA ARG A 604 -17.49 30.51 -12.13
C ARG A 604 -18.54 30.10 -13.15
N ILE A 605 -18.87 31.02 -14.07
CA ILE A 605 -19.75 30.75 -15.21
C ILE A 605 -18.96 29.94 -16.25
N ASP A 606 -19.53 28.83 -16.69
CA ASP A 606 -18.95 27.89 -17.65
C ASP A 606 -19.93 27.71 -18.82
N LEU A 607 -19.44 27.93 -20.04
CA LEU A 607 -20.16 27.77 -21.29
C LEU A 607 -19.68 26.47 -21.94
N LEU A 608 -20.57 25.49 -22.07
CA LEU A 608 -20.22 24.14 -22.49
C LEU A 608 -21.03 23.76 -23.73
N GLY A 609 -20.32 23.38 -24.80
CA GLY A 609 -20.85 22.74 -25.99
C GLY A 609 -20.25 23.20 -27.30
#